data_AF-A0A3C0EMP3-F1
#
_entry.id   AF-A0A3C0EMP3-F1
#
_cell.length_a   1.000
_cell.length_b   1.000
_cell.length_c   1.000
_cell.angle_alpha   90.00
_cell.angle_beta   90.00
_cell.angle_gamma   90.00
#
_symmetry.space_group_name_H-M   'P 1'
#
loop_
_entity.id
_entity.type
_entity.pdbx_description
1 polymer ?
#
loop_
_entity_poly.entity_id
_entity_poly.type
_entity_poly.pdbx_seq_one_letter_code
_entity_poly.pdbx_strand_id
1 'polypeptide(L)'
;MTDFGIGVMLIVKGPQGFTGGKVVDGMVSHIDVFPTICELTGLDKPDYLQGKSIMPMVKGDVAEVNEQIFSEVTHHAAYEPKRCVRTNRYKYILRLDDDFDTTVMPNCDNSISKTHWANYEWAKANVPKEQLYDLEFDPNEMCNLVEKSDMQDVLADMRGRLDDWMKRTNDPILDGPVKVPSGGAETPRDKYSPADVVKIP
;
A
#
# COMPACT_ATOMS: atom_id res chain seq x y z
N MET A 1 1.96 -2.92 -4.83
CA MET A 1 1.67 -2.90 -3.39
C MET A 1 2.35 -4.03 -2.61
N THR A 2 3.20 -4.82 -3.27
CA THR A 2 4.18 -5.67 -2.59
C THR A 2 5.15 -4.84 -1.76
N ASP A 3 5.93 -5.46 -0.89
CA ASP A 3 6.96 -4.80 -0.06
C ASP A 3 8.01 -4.11 -0.92
N PHE A 4 8.28 -4.61 -2.12
CA PHE A 4 9.12 -3.91 -3.09
C PHE A 4 8.60 -2.50 -3.46
N GLY A 5 7.31 -2.22 -3.28
CA GLY A 5 6.70 -0.92 -3.55
C GLY A 5 6.27 -0.13 -2.32
N ILE A 6 5.99 -0.79 -1.19
CA ILE A 6 5.50 -0.11 0.04
C ILE A 6 6.51 -0.12 1.20
N GLY A 7 7.48 -1.05 1.17
CA GLY A 7 8.54 -1.14 2.16
C GLY A 7 9.58 -0.06 1.93
N VAL A 8 9.68 0.89 2.86
CA VAL A 8 10.67 1.98 2.80
C VAL A 8 11.61 1.93 3.99
N MET A 9 12.81 2.46 3.82
CA MET A 9 13.74 2.67 4.92
C MET A 9 13.34 3.93 5.71
N LEU A 10 13.10 3.78 7.00
CA LEU A 10 12.88 4.89 7.93
C LEU A 10 14.02 4.95 8.94
N ILE A 11 14.79 6.03 8.92
CA ILE A 11 15.83 6.34 9.91
C ILE A 11 15.46 7.65 10.58
N VAL A 12 15.33 7.62 11.91
CA VAL A 12 14.95 8.80 12.70
C VAL A 12 16.02 9.09 13.74
N LYS A 13 16.40 10.37 13.82
CA LYS A 13 17.30 10.91 14.84
C LYS A 13 16.66 12.14 15.46
N GLY A 14 16.65 12.24 16.78
CA GLY A 14 15.98 13.34 17.47
C GLY A 14 16.32 13.44 18.96
N PRO A 15 15.65 14.35 19.68
CA PRO A 15 15.78 14.47 21.14
C PRO A 15 14.89 13.43 21.86
N GLN A 16 14.97 13.36 23.20
CA GLN A 16 14.00 12.62 24.04
C GLN A 16 13.92 11.09 23.82
N GLY A 17 15.06 10.43 23.61
CA GLY A 17 15.15 8.96 23.62
C GLY A 17 15.76 8.33 22.36
N PHE A 18 15.97 9.11 21.29
CA PHE A 18 16.74 8.65 20.14
C PHE A 18 18.25 8.65 20.46
N THR A 19 18.68 7.64 21.21
CA THR A 19 20.08 7.46 21.60
C THR A 19 20.96 6.87 20.49
N GLY A 20 20.36 6.47 19.36
CA GLY A 20 21.04 5.79 18.26
C GLY A 20 21.33 4.32 18.54
N GLY A 21 21.81 3.60 17.52
CA GLY A 21 22.23 2.20 17.62
C GLY A 21 21.12 1.19 17.87
N LYS A 22 19.86 1.59 17.73
CA LYS A 22 18.68 0.72 17.91
C LYS A 22 18.08 0.38 16.55
N VAL A 23 17.69 -0.88 16.40
CA VAL A 23 16.80 -1.37 15.34
C VAL A 23 15.49 -1.77 16.04
N VAL A 24 14.36 -1.37 15.45
CA VAL A 24 13.03 -1.65 15.99
C VAL A 24 12.20 -2.24 14.86
N ASP A 25 11.70 -3.46 15.07
CA ASP A 25 10.96 -4.22 14.05
C ASP A 25 9.44 -3.96 14.07
N GLY A 26 8.96 -3.16 15.02
CA GLY A 26 7.54 -2.80 15.11
C GLY A 26 7.04 -2.08 13.85
N MET A 27 5.83 -2.43 13.39
CA MET A 27 5.27 -1.83 12.18
C MET A 27 4.99 -0.34 12.33
N VAL A 28 5.47 0.43 11.35
CA VAL A 28 5.27 1.88 11.24
C VAL A 28 4.74 2.21 9.85
N SER A 29 3.86 3.20 9.77
CA SER A 29 3.38 3.82 8.54
C SER A 29 3.80 5.29 8.48
N HIS A 30 3.87 5.89 7.29
CA HIS A 30 4.20 7.31 7.13
C HIS A 30 3.26 8.24 7.92
N ILE A 31 2.00 7.83 8.13
CA ILE A 31 1.02 8.59 8.91
C ILE A 31 1.38 8.70 10.40
N ASP A 32 2.30 7.87 10.90
CA ASP A 32 2.79 7.88 12.27
C ASP A 32 3.84 8.98 12.52
N VAL A 33 4.45 9.51 11.45
CA VAL A 33 5.50 10.54 11.55
C VAL A 33 4.92 11.84 12.13
N PHE A 34 3.77 12.28 11.64
CA PHE A 34 3.15 13.52 12.12
C PHE A 34 2.76 13.51 13.60
N PRO A 35 2.02 12.51 14.14
CA PRO A 35 1.72 12.44 15.57
C PRO A 35 2.98 12.28 16.44
N THR A 36 4.06 11.69 15.91
CA THR A 36 5.37 11.65 16.58
C THR A 36 5.98 13.03 16.69
N ILE A 37 5.93 13.84 15.62
CA ILE A 37 6.41 15.23 15.63
C ILE A 37 5.61 16.09 16.60
N CYS A 38 4.26 15.96 16.61
CA CYS A 38 3.41 16.66 17.58
C CYS A 38 3.84 16.36 19.02
N GLU A 39 4.06 15.08 19.36
CA GLU A 39 4.51 14.69 20.69
C GLU A 39 5.89 15.25 21.05
N LEU A 40 6.85 15.21 20.12
CA LEU A 40 8.19 15.74 20.33
C LEU A 40 8.22 17.25 20.54
N THR A 41 7.30 17.97 19.91
CA THR A 41 7.19 19.43 19.96
C THR A 41 6.24 19.95 21.03
N GLY A 42 5.49 19.06 21.69
CA GLY A 42 4.44 19.44 22.65
C GLY A 42 3.22 20.09 22.00
N LEU A 43 3.01 19.89 20.70
CA LEU A 43 1.81 20.36 20.00
C LEU A 43 0.65 19.39 20.21
N ASP A 44 -0.56 19.93 20.29
CA ASP A 44 -1.79 19.14 20.33
C ASP A 44 -1.95 18.34 19.03
N LYS A 45 -2.33 17.07 19.17
CA LYS A 45 -2.58 16.17 18.06
C LYS A 45 -4.01 16.41 17.55
N PRO A 46 -4.24 16.66 16.26
CA PRO A 46 -5.59 16.71 15.72
C PRO A 46 -6.34 15.38 15.92
N ASP A 47 -7.64 15.46 16.24
CA ASP A 47 -8.46 14.27 16.54
C ASP A 47 -8.68 13.35 15.34
N TYR A 48 -8.50 13.87 14.11
CA TYR A 48 -8.65 13.12 12.87
C TYR A 48 -7.40 12.32 12.48
N LEU A 49 -6.31 12.40 13.25
CA LEU A 49 -5.10 11.62 12.96
C LEU A 49 -5.39 10.13 13.15
N GLN A 50 -5.02 9.34 12.14
CA GLN A 50 -5.13 7.88 12.19
C GLN A 50 -3.83 7.20 12.63
N GLY A 51 -2.69 7.87 12.41
CA GLY A 51 -1.39 7.38 12.83
C GLY A 51 -1.18 7.52 14.34
N LYS A 52 -0.16 6.83 14.84
CA LYS A 52 0.22 6.83 16.26
C LYS A 52 1.65 7.32 16.41
N SER A 53 1.94 7.99 17.51
CA SER A 53 3.32 8.37 17.82
C SER A 53 4.18 7.12 18.03
N ILE A 54 5.37 7.08 17.43
CA ILE A 54 6.34 5.99 17.61
C ILE A 54 7.22 6.18 18.86
N MET A 55 7.06 7.28 19.61
CA MET A 55 7.86 7.58 20.79
C MET A 55 7.87 6.47 21.86
N PRO A 56 6.76 5.75 22.13
CA PRO A 56 6.77 4.59 23.03
C PRO A 56 7.76 3.50 22.58
N MET A 57 7.88 3.23 21.28
CA MET A 57 8.88 2.28 20.76
C MET A 57 10.31 2.83 20.86
N VAL A 58 10.50 4.13 20.61
CA VAL A 58 11.81 4.79 20.74
C VAL A 58 12.36 4.69 22.17
N LYS A 59 11.46 4.86 23.16
CA LYS A 59 11.75 4.72 24.59
C LYS A 59 11.94 3.27 25.02
N GLY A 60 11.39 2.32 24.27
CA GLY A 60 11.41 0.89 24.59
C GLY A 60 10.28 0.45 25.52
N ASP A 61 9.22 1.27 25.62
CA ASP A 61 8.06 1.00 26.48
C ASP A 61 7.15 -0.07 25.86
N VAL A 62 7.13 -0.15 24.52
CA VAL A 62 6.35 -1.13 23.74
C VAL A 62 7.17 -1.63 22.56
N ALA A 63 6.90 -2.85 22.10
CA ALA A 63 7.51 -3.43 20.91
C ALA A 63 6.89 -2.91 19.61
N GLU A 64 5.59 -2.60 19.63
CA GLU A 64 4.82 -2.16 18.47
C GLU A 64 3.76 -1.12 18.86
N VAL A 65 3.44 -0.23 17.92
CA VAL A 65 2.28 0.69 18.03
C VAL A 65 1.15 0.32 17.07
N ASN A 66 1.46 -0.43 16.01
CA ASN A 66 0.52 -0.90 15.01
C ASN A 66 0.55 -2.42 14.90
N GLU A 67 -0.59 -3.06 15.10
CA GLU A 67 -0.81 -4.49 14.78
C GLU A 67 -0.93 -4.72 13.27
N GLN A 68 -1.29 -3.66 12.52
CA GLN A 68 -1.46 -3.68 11.08
C GLN A 68 -1.25 -2.29 10.48
N ILE A 69 -0.79 -2.24 9.23
CA ILE A 69 -0.72 -1.03 8.42
C ILE A 69 -1.51 -1.21 7.13
N PHE A 70 -1.89 -0.09 6.52
CA PHE A 70 -2.68 -0.06 5.30
C PHE A 70 -1.95 0.71 4.20
N SER A 71 -2.27 0.41 2.95
CA SER A 71 -1.80 1.17 1.79
C SER A 71 -2.90 1.24 0.74
N GLU A 72 -2.99 2.39 0.09
CA GLU A 72 -3.96 2.66 -0.98
C GLU A 72 -3.28 3.25 -2.21
N VAL A 73 -3.76 2.86 -3.39
CA VAL A 73 -3.47 3.49 -4.67
C VAL A 73 -4.81 3.55 -5.38
N THR A 74 -5.16 4.70 -5.93
CA THR A 74 -6.39 4.85 -6.71
C THR A 74 -6.02 5.19 -8.15
N HIS A 75 -5.19 6.22 -8.31
CA HIS A 75 -4.57 6.62 -9.55
C HIS A 75 -3.05 6.67 -9.36
N HIS A 76 -2.31 6.29 -10.40
CA HIS A 76 -0.88 6.56 -10.54
C HIS A 76 -0.66 7.22 -11.91
N ALA A 77 -0.15 6.48 -12.89
CA ALA A 77 -0.17 6.91 -14.29
C ALA A 77 -1.56 6.70 -14.93
N ALA A 78 -2.27 5.66 -14.48
CA ALA A 78 -3.61 5.30 -14.88
C ALA A 78 -4.49 5.02 -13.66
N TYR A 79 -5.79 4.87 -13.88
CA TYR A 79 -6.71 4.33 -12.87
C TYR A 79 -6.34 2.87 -12.57
N GLU A 80 -5.99 2.58 -11.31
CA GLU A 80 -5.60 1.25 -10.88
C GLU A 80 -5.86 1.04 -9.39
N PRO A 81 -7.13 1.08 -8.96
CA PRO A 81 -7.47 1.05 -7.55
C PRO A 81 -7.06 -0.26 -6.89
N LYS A 82 -6.22 -0.11 -5.86
CA LYS A 82 -5.70 -1.19 -5.02
C LYS A 82 -5.78 -0.75 -3.56
N ARG A 83 -6.10 -1.69 -2.69
CA ARG A 83 -6.06 -1.55 -1.23
C ARG A 83 -5.29 -2.71 -0.64
N CYS A 84 -4.57 -2.45 0.43
CA CYS A 84 -3.69 -3.41 1.05
C CYS A 84 -3.76 -3.28 2.57
N VAL A 85 -3.79 -4.42 3.25
CA VAL A 85 -3.54 -4.53 4.68
C VAL A 85 -2.35 -5.48 4.90
N ARG A 86 -1.45 -5.07 5.77
CA ARG A 86 -0.26 -5.82 6.17
C ARG A 86 -0.24 -5.95 7.69
N THR A 87 -0.07 -7.18 8.18
CA THR A 87 0.29 -7.49 9.57
C THR A 87 1.77 -7.91 9.64
N ASN A 88 2.26 -8.29 10.82
CA ASN A 88 3.62 -8.79 10.98
C ASN A 88 3.90 -10.03 10.10
N ARG A 89 2.89 -10.87 9.84
CA ARG A 89 3.06 -12.13 9.10
C ARG A 89 2.34 -12.15 7.76
N TYR A 90 1.12 -11.61 7.67
CA TYR A 90 0.32 -11.74 6.46
C TYR A 90 0.16 -10.41 5.76
N LYS A 91 0.08 -10.47 4.44
CA LYS A 91 -0.35 -9.34 3.62
C LYS A 91 -1.47 -9.74 2.70
N TYR A 92 -2.49 -8.90 2.62
CA TYR A 92 -3.59 -9.03 1.69
C TYR A 92 -3.68 -7.79 0.81
N ILE A 93 -3.77 -8.01 -0.51
CA ILE A 93 -3.92 -6.97 -1.53
C ILE A 93 -5.22 -7.27 -2.29
N LEU A 94 -6.06 -6.25 -2.40
CA LEU A 94 -7.29 -6.27 -3.17
C LEU A 94 -7.18 -5.26 -4.32
N ARG A 95 -7.37 -5.74 -5.54
CA ARG A 95 -7.62 -4.91 -6.73
C ARG A 95 -9.12 -4.68 -6.86
N LEU A 96 -9.51 -3.43 -7.04
CA LEU A 96 -10.90 -3.00 -7.13
C LEU A 96 -11.27 -2.63 -8.57
N ASP A 97 -10.44 -3.05 -9.53
CA ASP A 97 -10.66 -2.86 -10.96
C ASP A 97 -11.13 -4.17 -11.59
N ASP A 98 -12.45 -4.31 -11.72
CA ASP A 98 -13.08 -5.54 -12.22
C ASP A 98 -12.91 -5.74 -13.73
N ASP A 99 -12.64 -4.66 -14.46
CA ASP A 99 -12.61 -4.64 -15.92
C ASP A 99 -11.18 -4.66 -16.50
N PHE A 100 -10.15 -4.76 -15.65
CA PHE A 100 -8.74 -4.77 -16.09
C PHE A 100 -7.85 -5.63 -15.19
N ASP A 101 -7.64 -6.86 -15.61
CA ASP A 101 -6.89 -7.87 -14.88
C ASP A 101 -5.41 -7.99 -15.29
N THR A 102 -4.92 -7.20 -16.25
CA THR A 102 -3.54 -7.28 -16.75
C THR A 102 -2.60 -6.20 -16.20
N THR A 103 -1.33 -6.27 -16.58
CA THR A 103 -0.31 -5.26 -16.22
C THR A 103 -0.67 -3.89 -16.79
N VAL A 104 -0.72 -2.88 -15.90
CA VAL A 104 -0.88 -1.46 -16.27
C VAL A 104 0.46 -0.93 -16.80
N MET A 105 0.66 -1.09 -18.10
CA MET A 105 1.89 -0.71 -18.82
C MET A 105 2.32 0.77 -18.66
N PRO A 106 1.40 1.74 -18.51
CA PRO A 106 1.79 3.14 -18.28
C PRO A 106 2.56 3.38 -16.99
N ASN A 107 2.52 2.47 -16.00
CA ASN A 107 3.28 2.62 -14.76
C ASN A 107 4.79 2.45 -14.94
N CYS A 108 5.24 1.93 -16.07
CA CYS A 108 6.65 1.74 -16.37
C CYS A 108 7.08 2.76 -17.43
N ASP A 109 8.14 3.52 -17.17
CA ASP A 109 8.68 4.44 -18.16
C ASP A 109 9.21 3.70 -19.40
N ASN A 110 9.11 4.37 -20.55
CA ASN A 110 9.57 3.80 -21.81
C ASN A 110 11.08 3.55 -21.77
N SER A 111 11.47 2.31 -22.05
CA SER A 111 12.86 1.89 -22.12
C SER A 111 13.00 0.69 -23.05
N ILE A 112 14.23 0.42 -23.49
CA ILE A 112 14.53 -0.79 -24.28
C ILE A 112 14.15 -2.04 -23.49
N SER A 113 14.39 -2.05 -22.17
CA SER A 113 13.99 -3.15 -21.29
C SER A 113 12.48 -3.33 -21.28
N LYS A 114 11.69 -2.26 -21.08
CA LYS A 114 10.22 -2.32 -21.14
C LYS A 114 9.73 -2.91 -22.46
N THR A 115 10.28 -2.43 -23.58
CA THR A 115 9.92 -2.94 -24.92
C THR A 115 10.27 -4.42 -25.06
N HIS A 116 11.43 -4.85 -24.55
CA HIS A 116 11.83 -6.24 -24.56
C HIS A 116 10.85 -7.11 -23.76
N TRP A 117 10.52 -6.73 -22.52
CA TRP A 117 9.56 -7.44 -21.67
C TRP A 117 8.14 -7.45 -22.25
N ALA A 118 7.70 -6.35 -22.87
CA ALA A 118 6.40 -6.23 -23.52
C ALA A 118 6.25 -7.11 -24.76
N ASN A 119 7.36 -7.45 -25.44
CA ASN A 119 7.37 -8.41 -26.55
C ASN A 119 7.20 -9.87 -26.07
N TYR A 120 7.34 -10.12 -24.78
CA TYR A 120 6.94 -11.38 -24.13
C TYR A 120 5.56 -11.22 -23.48
N GLU A 121 5.20 -12.15 -22.58
CA GLU A 121 3.86 -12.17 -21.98
C GLU A 121 3.67 -11.18 -20.82
N TRP A 122 4.66 -10.34 -20.49
CA TRP A 122 4.55 -9.42 -19.35
C TRP A 122 3.37 -8.45 -19.47
N ALA A 123 3.18 -7.85 -20.65
CA ALA A 123 2.05 -6.92 -20.88
C ALA A 123 0.68 -7.60 -20.76
N LYS A 124 0.62 -8.93 -20.93
CA LYS A 124 -0.59 -9.74 -20.86
C LYS A 124 -0.67 -10.57 -19.57
N ALA A 125 0.31 -10.40 -18.67
CA ALA A 125 0.37 -11.16 -17.45
C ALA A 125 -0.87 -10.83 -16.61
N ASN A 126 -1.61 -11.87 -16.25
CA ASN A 126 -2.75 -11.77 -15.36
C ASN A 126 -2.27 -11.36 -13.97
N VAL A 127 -2.92 -10.36 -13.39
CA VAL A 127 -2.69 -9.85 -12.06
C VAL A 127 -3.94 -10.15 -11.22
N PRO A 128 -3.88 -11.14 -10.31
CA PRO A 128 -5.04 -11.59 -9.55
C PRO A 128 -5.77 -10.45 -8.83
N LYS A 129 -7.10 -10.54 -8.79
CA LYS A 129 -7.95 -9.58 -8.05
C LYS A 129 -7.60 -9.56 -6.57
N GLU A 130 -7.39 -10.73 -5.99
CA GLU A 130 -7.04 -10.90 -4.59
C GLU A 130 -5.69 -11.61 -4.48
N GLN A 131 -4.87 -11.15 -3.54
CA GLN A 131 -3.55 -11.71 -3.29
C GLN A 131 -3.34 -11.81 -1.77
N LEU A 132 -3.02 -13.00 -1.28
CA LEU A 132 -2.67 -13.25 0.13
C LEU A 132 -1.27 -13.86 0.18
N TYR A 133 -0.40 -13.31 1.03
CA TYR A 133 0.98 -13.74 1.19
C TYR A 133 1.31 -13.98 2.67
N ASP A 134 2.04 -15.05 2.95
CA ASP A 134 2.68 -15.32 4.24
C ASP A 134 4.13 -14.83 4.18
N LEU A 135 4.39 -13.67 4.76
CA LEU A 135 5.67 -12.97 4.68
C LEU A 135 6.78 -13.63 5.50
N GLU A 136 6.44 -14.55 6.40
CA GLU A 136 7.42 -15.32 7.17
C GLU A 136 8.06 -16.42 6.29
N PHE A 137 7.25 -17.08 5.46
CA PHE A 137 7.71 -18.17 4.58
C PHE A 137 7.90 -17.75 3.11
N ASP A 138 7.31 -16.64 2.70
CA ASP A 138 7.37 -16.06 1.36
C ASP A 138 7.61 -14.53 1.44
N PRO A 139 8.79 -14.09 1.92
CA PRO A 139 9.12 -12.67 2.06
C PRO A 139 9.18 -11.92 0.72
N ASN A 140 9.22 -12.63 -0.40
CA ASN A 140 9.23 -12.05 -1.75
C ASN A 140 7.83 -12.02 -2.39
N GLU A 141 6.79 -12.48 -1.69
CA GLU A 141 5.40 -12.42 -2.13
C GLU A 141 5.17 -13.08 -3.51
N MET A 142 5.78 -14.25 -3.71
CA MET A 142 5.75 -15.00 -4.96
C MET A 142 4.61 -16.03 -5.02
N CYS A 143 4.07 -16.43 -3.88
CA CYS A 143 3.09 -17.50 -3.75
C CYS A 143 1.74 -16.95 -3.25
N ASN A 144 0.81 -16.70 -4.16
CA ASN A 144 -0.54 -16.28 -3.78
C ASN A 144 -1.30 -17.43 -3.10
N LEU A 145 -1.78 -17.19 -1.88
CA LEU A 145 -2.43 -18.18 -1.00
C LEU A 145 -3.96 -18.13 -1.04
N VAL A 146 -4.59 -17.27 -1.85
CA VAL A 146 -6.06 -17.10 -1.86
C VAL A 146 -6.83 -18.40 -2.10
N GLU A 147 -6.31 -19.30 -2.93
CA GLU A 147 -6.96 -20.58 -3.25
C GLU A 147 -6.62 -21.71 -2.27
N LYS A 148 -5.75 -21.47 -1.29
CA LYS A 148 -5.33 -22.48 -0.32
C LYS A 148 -6.40 -22.69 0.74
N SER A 149 -6.92 -23.93 0.84
CA SER A 149 -8.01 -24.28 1.74
C SER A 149 -7.69 -24.06 3.22
N ASP A 150 -6.42 -24.25 3.60
CA ASP A 150 -5.92 -24.04 4.96
C ASP A 150 -5.65 -22.57 5.30
N MET A 151 -5.75 -21.67 4.32
CA MET A 151 -5.56 -20.22 4.50
C MET A 151 -6.88 -19.44 4.52
N GLN A 152 -8.03 -20.11 4.43
CA GLN A 152 -9.33 -19.44 4.29
C GLN A 152 -9.72 -18.60 5.51
N ASP A 153 -9.36 -19.05 6.71
CA ASP A 153 -9.62 -18.29 7.95
C ASP A 153 -8.77 -17.00 7.99
N VAL A 154 -7.48 -17.10 7.60
CA VAL A 154 -6.57 -15.95 7.49
C VAL A 154 -7.05 -14.98 6.40
N LEU A 155 -7.48 -15.51 5.26
CA LEU A 155 -8.03 -14.71 4.17
C LEU A 155 -9.28 -13.95 4.61
N ALA A 156 -10.17 -14.59 5.35
CA ALA A 156 -11.38 -13.96 5.88
C ALA A 156 -11.04 -12.84 6.89
N ASP A 157 -10.10 -13.08 7.81
CA ASP A 157 -9.62 -12.06 8.75
C ASP A 157 -9.02 -10.85 8.03
N MET A 158 -8.11 -11.09 7.08
CA MET A 158 -7.44 -10.03 6.33
C MET A 158 -8.40 -9.22 5.45
N ARG A 159 -9.40 -9.88 4.85
CA ARG A 159 -10.51 -9.20 4.13
C ARG A 159 -11.30 -8.30 5.08
N GLY A 160 -11.67 -8.82 6.25
CA GLY A 160 -12.43 -8.06 7.26
C GLY A 160 -11.68 -6.83 7.74
N ARG A 161 -10.39 -6.97 8.07
CA ARG A 161 -9.51 -5.85 8.47
C ARG A 161 -9.45 -4.75 7.42
N LEU A 162 -9.35 -5.13 6.14
CA LEU A 162 -9.29 -4.17 5.04
C LEU A 162 -10.63 -3.45 4.84
N ASP A 163 -11.73 -4.20 4.81
CA ASP A 163 -13.09 -3.67 4.66
C ASP A 163 -13.46 -2.72 5.81
N ASP A 164 -13.17 -3.09 7.05
CA ASP A 164 -13.37 -2.24 8.23
C ASP A 164 -12.56 -0.94 8.15
N TRP A 165 -11.32 -1.02 7.68
CA TRP A 165 -10.50 0.17 7.48
C TRP A 165 -11.08 1.07 6.39
N MET A 166 -11.43 0.53 5.22
CA MET A 166 -12.03 1.28 4.11
C MET A 166 -13.32 2.01 4.56
N LYS A 167 -14.19 1.32 5.32
CA LYS A 167 -15.41 1.93 5.86
C LYS A 167 -15.11 3.02 6.87
N ARG A 168 -14.21 2.76 7.81
CA ARG A 168 -13.85 3.71 8.88
C ARG A 168 -13.16 4.96 8.34
N THR A 169 -12.43 4.85 7.23
CA THR A 169 -11.77 5.99 6.58
C THR A 169 -12.67 6.72 5.58
N ASN A 170 -13.91 6.27 5.39
CA ASN A 170 -14.82 6.73 4.33
C ASN A 170 -14.14 6.69 2.95
N ASP A 171 -13.55 5.54 2.62
CA ASP A 171 -12.84 5.35 1.35
C ASP A 171 -13.79 5.60 0.17
N PRO A 172 -13.52 6.61 -0.69
CA PRO A 172 -14.45 7.04 -1.74
C PRO A 172 -14.73 5.96 -2.79
N ILE A 173 -13.89 4.92 -2.87
CA ILE A 173 -14.14 3.81 -3.79
C ILE A 173 -15.36 2.96 -3.41
N LEU A 174 -15.77 3.01 -2.14
CA LEU A 174 -16.99 2.36 -1.67
C LEU A 174 -18.25 2.97 -2.29
N ASP A 175 -18.19 4.23 -2.74
CA ASP A 175 -19.27 4.94 -3.42
C ASP A 175 -19.22 4.78 -4.95
N GLY A 176 -18.20 4.08 -5.47
CA GLY A 176 -17.99 3.82 -6.90
C GLY A 176 -16.63 4.30 -7.41
N PRO A 177 -16.41 4.28 -8.74
CA PRO A 177 -15.13 4.65 -9.32
C PRO A 177 -14.72 6.08 -8.99
N VAL A 178 -13.53 6.24 -8.41
CA VAL A 178 -12.97 7.55 -8.06
C VAL A 178 -12.51 8.26 -9.33
N LYS A 179 -13.23 9.32 -9.69
CA LYS A 179 -12.97 10.08 -10.93
C LYS A 179 -11.83 11.07 -10.76
N VAL A 180 -11.08 11.27 -11.85
CA VAL A 180 -10.14 12.39 -11.96
C VAL A 180 -10.93 13.71 -11.96
N PRO A 181 -10.48 14.74 -11.23
CA PRO A 181 -11.13 16.05 -11.26
C PRO A 181 -11.18 16.66 -12.67
N SER A 182 -12.20 17.48 -12.95
CA SER A 182 -12.28 18.21 -14.23
C SER A 182 -11.04 19.08 -14.45
N GLY A 183 -10.55 19.12 -15.69
CA GLY A 183 -9.27 19.75 -16.05
C GLY A 183 -8.03 18.95 -15.66
N GLY A 184 -8.20 17.81 -14.99
CA GLY A 184 -7.15 16.84 -14.74
C GLY A 184 -6.78 16.04 -16.00
N ALA A 185 -5.83 15.14 -15.84
CA ALA A 185 -5.36 14.29 -16.92
C ALA A 185 -5.00 12.91 -16.39
N GLU A 186 -5.27 11.89 -17.18
CA GLU A 186 -4.89 10.50 -16.87
C GLU A 186 -4.44 9.80 -18.14
N THR A 187 -3.57 8.81 -18.00
CA THR A 187 -3.26 7.91 -19.10
C THR A 187 -4.23 6.72 -19.02
N PRO A 188 -4.98 6.41 -20.10
CA PRO A 188 -5.82 5.23 -20.10
C PRO A 188 -4.98 3.97 -19.83
N ARG A 189 -5.49 3.09 -18.98
CA ARG A 189 -4.77 1.89 -18.49
C ARG A 189 -4.33 0.91 -19.59
N ASP A 190 -4.99 0.94 -20.75
CA ASP A 190 -4.70 0.13 -21.93
C ASP A 190 -3.58 0.71 -22.81
N LYS A 191 -3.07 1.91 -22.50
CA LYS A 191 -1.96 2.52 -23.24
C LYS A 191 -0.64 1.89 -22.90
N TYR A 192 0.31 2.03 -23.83
CA TYR A 192 1.65 1.55 -23.59
C TYR A 192 2.43 2.54 -22.71
N SER A 193 2.41 3.83 -23.03
CA SER A 193 3.34 4.81 -22.48
C SER A 193 2.64 5.72 -21.46
N PRO A 194 3.31 6.11 -20.35
CA PRO A 194 2.81 7.16 -19.47
C PRO A 194 2.63 8.50 -20.19
N ALA A 195 3.30 8.72 -21.33
CA ALA A 195 3.16 9.93 -22.13
C ALA A 195 1.86 10.00 -22.95
N ASP A 196 1.08 8.91 -23.03
CA ASP A 196 -0.18 8.83 -23.79
C ASP A 196 -1.37 9.44 -23.01
N VAL A 197 -1.12 10.57 -22.35
CA VAL A 197 -2.04 11.24 -21.41
C VAL A 197 -3.25 11.82 -22.15
N VAL A 198 -4.44 11.62 -21.59
CA VAL A 198 -5.70 12.21 -22.05
C VAL A 198 -6.21 13.21 -21.03
N LYS A 199 -6.64 14.39 -21.50
CA LYS A 199 -7.26 15.41 -20.65
C LYS A 199 -8.71 15.06 -20.37
N ILE A 200 -9.12 15.22 -19.12
CA ILE A 200 -10.52 15.06 -18.71
C ILE A 200 -11.25 16.39 -18.94
N PRO A 201 -12.35 16.38 -19.72
CA PRO A 201 -13.08 17.59 -20.08
C PRO A 201 -13.67 18.36 -18.88
#